data_AF-A0A6A6EAY5-F1
#
_entry.id   AF-A0A6A6EAY5-F1
#
_cell.length_a   1.000
_cell.length_b   1.000
_cell.length_c   1.000
_cell.angle_alpha   90.00
_cell.angle_beta   90.00
_cell.angle_gamma   90.00
#
_symmetry.space_group_name_H-M   'P 1'
#
loop_
_entity.id
_entity.type
_entity.pdbx_description
1 polymer ?
#
loop_
_entity_poly.entity_id
_entity_poly.type
_entity_poly.pdbx_seq_one_letter_code
_entity_poly.pdbx_strand_id
1 'polypeptide(L)'
;MEYPKVHLVGKRPDYTLIKGWLEHCTQHHFNCQPHQSTDLERISVVDVWRRVIVPLPSNGKYLALSYVWGSVHQPACSTGESLPSQLPKTIEDSITVVRALGQSYL
;
A
#
# COMPACT_ATOMS: atom_id res chain seq x y z
N MET A 1 28.40 24.43 -10.72
CA MET A 1 28.07 22.98 -10.59
C MET A 1 27.67 22.76 -9.14
N GLU A 2 26.38 22.66 -8.86
CA GLU A 2 25.86 22.35 -7.52
C GLU A 2 25.83 20.83 -7.34
N TYR A 3 26.43 20.36 -6.25
CA TYR A 3 26.42 18.94 -5.89
C TYR A 3 25.06 18.57 -5.27
N PRO A 4 24.54 17.37 -5.54
CA PRO A 4 23.29 16.92 -4.93
C PRO A 4 23.44 16.88 -3.40
N LYS A 5 22.53 17.57 -2.69
CA LYS A 5 22.41 17.46 -1.23
C LYS A 5 21.93 16.06 -0.88
N VAL A 6 22.80 15.28 -0.24
CA VAL A 6 22.42 13.99 0.33
C VAL A 6 21.72 14.25 1.66
N HIS A 7 20.43 13.95 1.72
CA HIS A 7 19.67 13.98 2.96
C HIS A 7 19.83 12.63 3.66
N LEU A 8 20.30 12.66 4.91
CA LEU A 8 20.28 11.47 5.76
C LEU A 8 18.82 11.14 6.08
N VAL A 9 18.39 9.96 5.66
CA VAL A 9 17.05 9.42 5.98
C VAL A 9 17.17 8.57 7.24
N GLY A 10 16.23 8.73 8.17
CA GLY A 10 16.15 7.91 9.37
C GLY A 10 15.96 6.42 9.06
N LYS A 11 16.26 5.55 10.04
CA LYS A 11 16.14 4.09 9.88
C LYS A 11 14.71 3.60 9.61
N ARG A 12 13.69 4.43 9.87
CA ARG A 12 12.28 4.12 9.67
C ARG A 12 11.58 5.33 9.04
N PRO A 13 10.53 5.10 8.24
CA PRO A 13 9.66 6.18 7.78
C PRO A 13 9.05 6.94 8.96
N ASP A 14 8.89 8.25 8.82
CA ASP A 14 8.10 9.05 9.75
C ASP A 14 6.61 8.87 9.43
N TYR A 15 5.99 7.90 10.10
CA TYR A 15 4.57 7.60 9.90
C TYR A 15 3.64 8.73 10.38
N THR A 16 4.08 9.59 11.29
CA THR A 16 3.30 10.75 11.74
C THR A 16 3.22 11.78 10.62
N LEU A 17 4.36 12.08 10.00
CA LEU A 17 4.42 12.98 8.84
C LEU A 17 3.58 12.44 7.67
N ILE A 18 3.71 11.15 7.35
CA ILE A 18 2.96 10.53 6.24
C ILE A 18 1.45 10.56 6.52
N LYS A 19 1.01 10.27 7.76
CA LYS A 19 -0.40 10.41 8.15
C LYS A 19 -0.89 11.84 7.96
N GLY A 20 -0.11 12.83 8.40
CA GLY A 20 -0.44 14.25 8.19
C GLY A 20 -0.60 14.61 6.71
N TRP A 21 0.25 14.08 5.83
CA TRP A 21 0.10 14.29 4.38
C TRP A 21 -1.17 13.63 3.83
N LEU A 22 -1.49 12.40 4.22
CA LEU A 22 -2.72 11.72 3.79
C LEU A 22 -3.97 12.46 4.28
N GLU A 23 -3.98 12.91 5.53
CA GLU A 23 -5.06 13.70 6.12
C GLU A 23 -5.22 15.03 5.38
N HIS A 24 -4.13 15.74 5.12
CA HIS A 24 -4.16 16.99 4.37
C HIS A 24 -4.75 16.81 2.97
N CYS A 25 -4.29 15.78 2.23
CA CYS A 25 -4.83 15.45 0.91
C CYS A 25 -6.33 15.16 0.95
N THR A 26 -6.79 14.40 1.95
CA THR A 26 -8.22 14.03 2.05
C THR A 26 -9.11 15.20 2.47
N GLN A 27 -8.61 16.14 3.28
CA GLN A 27 -9.38 17.26 3.80
C GLN A 27 -9.37 18.51 2.91
N HIS A 28 -8.29 18.74 2.16
CA HIS A 28 -8.11 20.00 1.43
C HIS A 28 -8.14 19.85 -0.10
N HIS A 29 -7.97 18.65 -0.65
CA HIS A 29 -7.94 18.44 -2.10
C HIS A 29 -9.25 17.88 -2.66
N PHE A 30 -10.31 18.70 -2.66
CA PHE A 30 -11.63 18.30 -3.20
C PHE A 30 -11.60 17.88 -4.68
N ASN A 31 -10.74 18.51 -5.47
CA ASN A 31 -10.60 18.19 -6.90
C ASN A 31 -9.73 16.94 -7.16
N CYS A 32 -9.02 16.44 -6.14
CA CYS A 32 -8.19 15.25 -6.22
C CYS A 32 -8.87 14.01 -5.60
N GLN A 33 -10.14 14.13 -5.21
CA GLN A 33 -10.86 12.99 -4.68
C GLN A 33 -11.08 11.94 -5.78
N PRO A 34 -10.81 10.66 -5.49
CA PRO A 34 -11.00 9.60 -6.48
C PRO A 34 -12.47 9.52 -6.86
N HIS A 35 -12.76 9.50 -8.15
CA HIS A 35 -14.07 9.08 -8.62
C HIS A 35 -14.25 7.60 -8.29
N GLN A 36 -15.37 7.25 -7.67
CA GLN A 36 -15.73 5.85 -7.48
C GLN A 36 -15.97 5.23 -8.85
N SER A 37 -15.07 4.34 -9.27
CA SER A 37 -15.28 3.50 -10.45
C SER A 37 -15.73 2.11 -9.99
N THR A 38 -16.71 1.57 -10.69
CA THR A 38 -17.14 0.17 -10.52
C THR A 38 -16.05 -0.82 -10.89
N ASP A 39 -15.03 -0.38 -11.63
CA ASP A 39 -13.90 -1.22 -12.05
C ASP A 39 -13.02 -1.62 -10.86
N LEU A 40 -12.92 -0.77 -9.83
CA LEU A 40 -12.18 -1.06 -8.60
C LEU A 40 -12.93 -2.02 -7.66
N GLU A 41 -14.22 -2.28 -7.87
CA GLU A 41 -14.96 -3.29 -7.10
C GLU A 41 -14.50 -4.73 -7.40
N ARG A 42 -13.68 -4.90 -8.44
CA ARG A 42 -13.22 -6.22 -8.93
C ARG A 42 -11.77 -6.53 -8.60
N ILE A 43 -11.06 -5.64 -7.90
CA ILE A 43 -9.65 -5.89 -7.54
C ILE A 43 -9.56 -6.77 -6.29
N SER A 44 -8.50 -7.58 -6.24
CA SER A 44 -8.09 -8.28 -5.04
C SER A 44 -7.02 -7.47 -4.32
N VAL A 45 -7.14 -7.35 -3.01
CA VAL A 45 -6.21 -6.66 -2.12
C VAL A 45 -5.73 -7.60 -1.03
N VAL A 46 -4.61 -7.27 -0.40
CA VAL A 46 -4.12 -7.99 0.76
C VAL A 46 -4.73 -7.39 2.02
N ASP A 47 -5.50 -8.18 2.78
CA ASP A 47 -5.80 -7.83 4.17
C ASP A 47 -4.52 -7.98 4.98
N VAL A 48 -3.94 -6.85 5.36
CA VAL A 48 -2.63 -6.84 6.02
C VAL A 48 -2.68 -7.44 7.41
N TRP A 49 -3.83 -7.48 8.08
CA TRP A 49 -3.95 -8.03 9.44
C TRP A 49 -4.09 -9.54 9.40
N ARG A 50 -4.95 -10.04 8.51
CA ARG A 50 -5.23 -11.47 8.34
C ARG A 50 -4.22 -12.17 7.42
N ARG A 51 -3.44 -11.40 6.65
CA ARG A 51 -2.50 -11.89 5.63
C ARG A 51 -3.17 -12.82 4.62
N VAL A 52 -4.32 -12.40 4.11
CA VAL A 52 -5.11 -13.13 3.10
C VAL A 52 -5.45 -12.19 1.95
N ILE A 53 -5.65 -12.77 0.77
CA ILE A 53 -6.12 -12.02 -0.39
C ILE A 53 -7.64 -12.01 -0.37
N VAL A 54 -8.23 -10.81 -0.42
CA VAL A 54 -9.68 -10.61 -0.37
C VAL A 54 -10.12 -9.69 -1.50
N PRO A 55 -11.36 -9.79 -1.99
CA PRO A 55 -11.91 -8.74 -2.84
C PRO A 55 -11.97 -7.43 -2.04
N LEU A 56 -11.67 -6.31 -2.69
CA LEU A 56 -11.80 -5.00 -2.05
C LEU A 56 -13.28 -4.77 -1.68
N PRO A 57 -13.63 -4.54 -0.40
CA PRO A 57 -15.01 -4.22 -0.03
C PRO A 57 -15.48 -2.93 -0.70
N SER A 58 -16.80 -2.78 -0.87
CA SER A 58 -17.40 -1.56 -1.41
C SER A 58 -16.94 -0.33 -0.62
N ASN A 59 -16.42 0.68 -1.32
CA ASN A 59 -15.82 1.89 -0.73
C ASN A 59 -14.59 1.63 0.18
N GLY A 60 -13.96 0.47 0.05
CA GLY A 60 -12.74 0.13 0.79
C GLY A 60 -11.57 1.05 0.41
N LYS A 61 -10.90 1.60 1.42
CA LYS A 61 -9.65 2.36 1.23
C LYS A 61 -8.47 1.40 1.26
N TYR A 62 -7.57 1.54 0.30
CA TYR A 62 -6.37 0.73 0.18
C TYR A 62 -5.16 1.63 -0.12
N LEU A 63 -3.96 1.12 0.15
CA LEU A 63 -2.71 1.78 -0.21
C LEU A 63 -2.00 0.93 -1.26
N ALA A 64 -1.87 1.46 -2.48
CA ALA A 64 -1.24 0.72 -3.57
C ALA A 64 0.29 0.69 -3.43
N LEU A 65 0.88 -0.49 -3.63
CA LEU A 65 2.32 -0.64 -3.87
C LEU A 65 2.58 -0.56 -5.39
N SER A 66 3.20 0.53 -5.83
CA SER A 66 3.69 0.65 -7.21
C SER A 66 5.10 0.09 -7.30
N TYR A 67 5.23 -1.13 -7.79
CA TYR A 67 6.52 -1.77 -7.99
C TYR A 67 6.53 -2.63 -9.24
N VAL A 68 7.70 -2.74 -9.84
CA VAL A 68 7.92 -3.65 -10.96
C VAL A 68 8.32 -4.99 -10.38
N TRP A 69 7.56 -6.00 -10.75
CA TRP A 69 7.95 -7.38 -10.54
C TRP A 69 9.14 -7.66 -11.45
N GLY A 70 10.34 -7.83 -10.87
CA GLY A 70 11.52 -8.23 -11.62
C GLY A 70 11.36 -9.62 -12.24
N SER A 71 12.45 -10.19 -12.75
CA SER A 71 12.46 -11.52 -13.39
C SER A 71 12.32 -12.70 -12.40
N VAL A 72 11.35 -12.64 -11.49
CA VAL A 72 11.14 -13.62 -10.42
C VAL A 72 9.86 -14.41 -10.68
N HIS A 73 9.93 -15.74 -10.60
CA HIS A 73 8.77 -16.62 -10.68
C HIS A 73 7.85 -16.39 -9.49
N GLN A 74 6.59 -16.04 -9.75
CA GLN A 74 5.61 -15.78 -8.70
C GLN A 74 4.71 -16.99 -8.49
N PRO A 75 4.44 -17.38 -7.24
CA PRO A 75 3.35 -18.31 -6.98
C PRO A 75 2.04 -17.66 -7.43
N ALA A 76 1.21 -18.42 -8.15
CA ALA A 76 -0.15 -17.99 -8.41
C ALA A 76 -0.88 -17.91 -7.07
N CYS A 77 -1.45 -16.75 -6.76
CA CYS A 77 -2.29 -16.56 -5.59
C CYS A 77 -3.70 -16.19 -6.02
N SER A 78 -4.68 -16.89 -5.48
CA SER A 78 -6.11 -16.71 -5.77
C SER A 78 -6.79 -15.93 -4.65
N THR A 79 -7.91 -15.28 -4.98
CA THR A 79 -8.78 -14.65 -3.97
C THR A 79 -9.24 -15.68 -2.94
N GLY A 80 -9.10 -15.36 -1.64
CA GLY A 80 -9.41 -16.25 -0.53
C GLY A 80 -8.22 -17.05 0.01
N GLU A 81 -7.07 -17.01 -0.68
CA GLU A 81 -5.86 -17.71 -0.22
C GLU A 81 -5.10 -16.90 0.84
N SER A 82 -4.44 -17.63 1.73
CA SER A 82 -3.48 -17.05 2.67
C SER A 82 -2.20 -16.71 1.93
N LEU A 83 -1.59 -15.58 2.31
CA LEU A 83 -0.28 -15.22 1.79
C LEU A 83 0.75 -16.29 2.17
N PRO A 84 1.70 -16.61 1.28
CA PRO A 84 2.84 -17.45 1.60
C PRO A 84 3.55 -17.00 2.88
N SER A 85 4.14 -17.95 3.60
CA SER A 85 4.94 -17.68 4.80
C SER A 85 6.19 -16.86 4.48
N GLN A 86 6.69 -16.95 3.24
CA GLN A 86 7.83 -16.19 2.74
C GLN A 86 7.38 -15.30 1.59
N LEU A 87 7.37 -13.99 1.82
CA LEU A 87 7.13 -12.99 0.79
C LEU A 87 8.42 -12.24 0.45
N PRO A 88 8.52 -11.65 -0.75
CA PRO A 88 9.54 -10.65 -1.05
C PRO A 88 9.55 -9.54 0.00
N LYS A 89 10.75 -9.13 0.41
CA LYS A 89 10.94 -8.12 1.45
C LYS A 89 10.15 -6.83 1.21
N THR A 90 10.05 -6.38 -0.04
CA THR A 90 9.28 -5.19 -0.41
C THR A 90 7.80 -5.31 -0.03
N ILE A 91 7.20 -6.50 -0.18
CA ILE A 91 5.80 -6.72 0.18
C ILE A 91 5.64 -6.73 1.70
N GLU A 92 6.54 -7.38 2.44
CA GLU A 92 6.54 -7.38 3.91
C GLU A 92 6.70 -5.97 4.49
N ASP A 93 7.63 -5.19 3.94
CA ASP A 93 7.85 -3.80 4.35
C ASP A 93 6.60 -2.95 4.02
N SER A 94 5.94 -3.21 2.89
CA SER A 94 4.69 -2.54 2.51
C SER A 94 3.55 -2.88 3.47
N ILE A 95 3.35 -4.17 3.80
CA ILE A 95 2.39 -4.61 4.83
C ILE A 95 2.64 -3.88 6.16
N THR A 96 3.91 -3.75 6.54
CA THR A 96 4.33 -3.04 7.76
C THR A 96 3.95 -1.55 7.70
N VAL A 97 4.20 -0.90 6.56
CA VAL A 97 3.83 0.50 6.33
C VAL A 97 2.32 0.70 6.39
N VAL A 98 1.53 -0.13 5.69
CA VAL A 98 0.06 -0.05 5.69
C VAL A 98 -0.51 -0.17 7.11
N ARG A 99 -0.01 -1.14 7.89
CA ARG A 99 -0.39 -1.30 9.31
C ARG A 99 -0.02 -0.08 10.16
N ALA A 100 1.20 0.45 9.99
CA ALA A 100 1.66 1.62 10.75
C ALA A 100 0.85 2.90 10.43
N LEU A 101 0.36 3.01 9.19
CA LEU A 101 -0.54 4.07 8.76
C LEU A 101 -2.01 3.86 9.20
N GLY A 102 -2.33 2.74 9.86
CA GLY A 102 -3.68 2.46 10.35
C GLY A 102 -4.66 2.05 9.24
N GLN A 103 -4.16 1.56 8.11
CA GLN A 103 -4.97 1.04 7.02
C GLN A 103 -5.01 -0.49 7.05
N SER A 104 -5.97 -1.07 6.34
CA SER A 104 -6.21 -2.53 6.37
C SER A 104 -5.87 -3.24 5.06
N TYR A 105 -5.77 -2.49 3.96
CA TYR A 105 -5.64 -3.07 2.63
C TYR A 105 -4.44 -2.51 1.90
N LEU A 106 -3.62 -3.42 1.38
CA LEU A 106 -2.50 -3.18 0.47
C LEU A 106 -2.90 -3.61 -0.95
#